data_AF-A0A7D5N2S8-F1
#
_entry.id   AF-A0A7D5N2S8-F1
#
_cell.length_a   1.000
_cell.length_b   1.000
_cell.length_c   1.000
_cell.angle_alpha   90.00
_cell.angle_beta   90.00
_cell.angle_gamma   90.00
#
_symmetry.space_group_name_H-M   'P 1'
#
loop_
_entity.id
_entity.type
_entity.pdbx_description
1 polymer ?
#
loop_
_entity_poly.entity_id
_entity_poly.type
_entity_poly.pdbx_seq_one_letter_code
_entity_poly.pdbx_strand_id
1 'polypeptide(L)' 'MDYAIVVAAGSGTRMQSEIPKQFLLLGGRPVLWYAVSSF' A
#
# COMPACT_ATOMS: atom_id res chain seq x y z
N MET A 1 -22.25 5.39 -10.04
CA MET A 1 -21.53 6.11 -8.97
C MET A 1 -20.51 5.12 -8.52
N ASP A 2 -19.27 5.35 -8.95
CA ASP A 2 -18.30 4.29 -9.06
C ASP A 2 -17.28 4.51 -7.95
N TYR A 3 -17.07 3.48 -7.14
CA TYR A 3 -16.27 3.54 -5.94
C TYR A 3 -15.19 2.47 -5.99
N ALA A 4 -13.99 2.82 -5.56
CA ALA A 4 -12.90 1.89 -5.34
C ALA A 4 -12.66 1.70 -3.84
N ILE A 5 -12.38 0.47 -3.44
CA ILE A 5 -11.96 0.13 -2.07
C ILE A 5 -10.57 -0.48 -2.16
N VAL A 6 -9.60 0.14 -1.48
CA VAL A 6 -8.22 -0.33 -1.42
C VAL A 6 -7.97 -0.95 -0.04
N VAL A 7 -7.82 -2.27 0.00
CA VAL A 7 -7.54 -3.00 1.26
C VAL A 7 -6.06 -2.88 1.63
N ALA A 8 -5.79 -2.16 2.72
CA ALA A 8 -4.43 -1.85 3.20
C ALA A 8 -4.23 -2.16 4.69
N ALA A 9 -4.96 -3.15 5.23
CA ALA A 9 -4.92 -3.52 6.65
C ALA A 9 -3.93 -4.67 6.98
N GLY A 10 -3.29 -5.27 5.97
CA GLY A 10 -2.36 -6.38 6.17
C GLY A 10 -1.08 -5.93 6.88
N SER A 11 -0.56 -6.78 7.79
CA SER A 11 0.70 -6.55 8.50
C SER A 11 1.94 -6.81 7.64
N GLY A 12 1.81 -7.55 6.53
CA GLY A 12 2.90 -7.75 5.57
C GLY A 12 4.07 -8.60 6.09
N THR A 13 3.82 -9.62 6.93
CA THR A 13 4.86 -10.43 7.61
C THR A 13 5.91 -11.04 6.68
N ARG A 14 5.56 -11.39 5.43
CA ARG A 14 6.51 -11.90 4.43
C ARG A 14 7.49 -10.84 3.89
N MET A 15 7.21 -9.55 4.07
CA MET A 15 8.11 -8.46 3.70
C MET A 15 9.24 -8.25 4.71
N GLN A 16 9.22 -8.95 5.85
CA GLN A 16 10.27 -8.87 6.88
C GLN A 16 10.61 -7.43 7.28
N SER A 17 9.59 -6.59 7.44
CA SER A 17 9.73 -5.20 7.86
C SER A 17 8.85 -4.93 9.06
N GLU A 18 9.31 -4.07 9.97
CA GLU A 18 8.51 -3.55 11.09
C GLU A 18 7.40 -2.60 10.59
N ILE A 19 7.59 -2.01 9.41
CA ILE A 19 6.61 -1.14 8.77
C ILE A 19 5.72 -1.98 7.84
N PRO A 20 4.39 -1.94 7.99
CA PRO A 20 3.48 -2.62 7.08
C PRO A 20 3.70 -2.22 5.62
N LYS A 21 3.66 -3.20 4.71
CA LYS A 21 4.09 -3.07 3.30
C LYS A 21 3.54 -1.83 2.58
N GLN A 22 2.26 -1.52 2.80
CA GLN A 22 1.54 -0.40 2.17
C GLN A 22 2.18 0.96 2.45
N PHE A 23 2.93 1.10 3.55
CA PHE A 23 3.62 2.32 3.94
C PHE A 23 5.10 2.35 3.55
N LEU A 24 5.67 1.22 3.11
CA LEU A 24 7.04 1.18 2.62
C LEU A 24 7.19 2.03 1.36
N LEU A 25 8.35 2.68 1.23
CA LEU A 25 8.66 3.50 0.08
C LEU A 25 9.09 2.63 -1.12
N LEU A 26 8.51 2.92 -2.27
CA LEU A 26 8.90 2.46 -3.59
C LEU A 26 9.08 3.71 -4.45
N GLY A 27 10.29 3.96 -4.99
CA GLY A 27 10.52 5.15 -5.81
C GLY A 27 10.23 6.48 -5.09
N GLY A 28 10.45 6.54 -3.77
CA GLY A 28 10.22 7.75 -2.95
C GLY A 28 8.75 7.99 -2.55
N ARG A 29 7.82 7.09 -2.88
CA ARG A 29 6.42 7.18 -2.47
C ARG A 29 5.95 5.87 -1.81
N PRO A 30 5.01 5.91 -0.86
CA PRO A 30 4.47 4.69 -0.26
C PRO A 30 3.86 3.75 -1.32
N VAL A 31 3.96 2.44 -1.15
CA VAL A 31 3.32 1.46 -2.05
C VAL A 31 1.82 1.76 -2.24
N LEU A 32 1.12 2.17 -1.19
CA LEU A 32 -0.30 2.56 -1.24
C LEU A 32 -0.58 3.70 -2.23
N TRP A 33 0.37 4.63 -2.41
CA TRP A 33 0.22 5.77 -3.31
C TRP A 33 0.00 5.32 -4.75
N TYR A 34 0.72 4.30 -5.21
CA TYR A 34 0.59 3.77 -6.56
C TYR A 34 -0.77 3.09 -6.78
N ALA A 35 -1.26 2.35 -5.78
CA ALA A 35 -2.57 1.71 -5.86
C ALA A 35 -3.70 2.75 -5.95
N VAL A 36 -3.68 3.78 -5.11
CA VAL A 36 -4.69 4.85 -5.13
C VAL A 36 -4.62 5.68 -6.41
N SER A 37 -3.41 5.93 -6.94
CA SER A 37 -3.23 6.75 -8.15
C SER A 37 -3.54 6.02 -9.46
N SER A 38 -3.84 4.71 -9.42
CA SER A 38 -4.12 3.89 -10.61
C SER A 38 -5.62 3.70 -10.88
N PHE A 39 -6.48 4.06 -9.92
CA PHE A 39 -7.94 4.05 -10.06
C PHE A 39 -8.45 5.46 -10.33
#